data_AF-A0A957IKR8-F1
#
_entry.id   AF-A0A957IKR8-F1
#
_cell.length_a   1.000
_cell.length_b   1.000
_cell.length_c   1.000
_cell.angle_alpha   90.00
_cell.angle_beta   90.00
_cell.angle_gamma   90.00
#
_symmetry.space_group_name_H-M   'P 1'
#
loop_
_entity.id
_entity.type
_entity.pdbx_description
1 polymer ?
#
loop_
_entity_poly.entity_id
_entity_poly.type
_entity_poly.pdbx_seq_one_letter_code
_entity_poly.pdbx_strand_id
1 'polypeptide(L)'
;HIPLVNKHYFWLGAGFTLWGVWQVSTAVGILLGTQVPPEWGLDFTLALTFIGIVVPSLKDRPNTMAALSAGLVAVLAFSLPYKLGLMLATLTGIAVGVWLENRKK
;
A
#
# COMPACT_ATOMS: atom_id res chain seq x y z
N HIS A 1 -26.64 18.90 6.31
CA HIS A 1 -27.01 18.14 7.51
C HIS A 1 -27.69 16.84 7.08
N ILE A 2 -27.00 15.70 7.16
CA ILE A 2 -27.58 14.39 6.84
C ILE A 2 -28.47 14.01 8.04
N PRO A 3 -29.77 13.71 7.85
CA PRO A 3 -30.67 13.41 8.95
C PRO A 3 -30.16 12.17 9.72
N LEU A 4 -30.04 12.31 11.06
CA LEU A 4 -29.41 11.34 11.96
C LEU A 4 -30.14 9.98 12.02
N VAL A 5 -31.34 9.87 11.44
CA VAL A 5 -32.25 8.73 11.62
C VAL A 5 -31.90 7.51 10.77
N ASN A 6 -31.06 7.64 9.72
CA ASN A 6 -30.75 6.52 8.80
C ASN A 6 -29.24 6.31 8.52
N LYS A 7 -28.35 6.95 9.31
CA LYS A 7 -26.90 6.87 9.10
C LYS A 7 -26.41 5.40 9.06
N HIS A 8 -26.96 4.53 9.90
CA HIS A 8 -26.60 3.11 9.96
C HIS A 8 -26.96 2.36 8.67
N TYR A 9 -28.16 2.57 8.12
CA TYR A 9 -28.58 1.95 6.86
C TYR A 9 -27.75 2.45 5.67
N PHE A 10 -27.36 3.72 5.68
CA PHE A 10 -26.45 4.27 4.67
C PHE A 10 -25.08 3.59 4.70
N TRP A 11 -24.44 3.48 5.88
CA TRP A 11 -23.14 2.81 5.99
C TRP A 11 -23.23 1.31 5.70
N LEU A 12 -24.33 0.65 6.08
CA LEU A 12 -24.58 -0.75 5.74
C LEU A 12 -24.73 -0.94 4.23
N GLY A 13 -25.54 -0.11 3.57
CA GLY A 13 -25.70 -0.17 2.11
C GLY A 13 -24.41 0.15 1.36
N ALA A 14 -23.69 1.19 1.78
CA ALA A 14 -22.40 1.57 1.19
C ALA A 14 -21.34 0.47 1.40
N GLY A 15 -21.25 -0.09 2.61
CA GLY A 15 -20.33 -1.17 2.94
C GLY A 15 -20.65 -2.45 2.17
N PHE A 16 -21.93 -2.83 2.10
CA PHE A 16 -22.35 -4.03 1.36
C PHE A 16 -22.11 -3.89 -0.14
N THR A 17 -22.38 -2.70 -0.71
CA THR A 17 -22.10 -2.42 -2.13
C THR A 17 -20.60 -2.47 -2.41
N LEU A 18 -19.78 -1.83 -1.57
CA LEU A 18 -18.32 -1.85 -1.70
C LEU A 18 -17.78 -3.28 -1.59
N TRP A 19 -18.27 -4.06 -0.63
CA TRP A 19 -17.90 -5.45 -0.46
C TRP A 19 -18.30 -6.31 -1.67
N GLY A 20 -19.53 -6.14 -2.17
CA GLY A 20 -20.00 -6.85 -3.36
C GLY A 20 -19.19 -6.53 -4.60
N VAL A 21 -18.92 -5.24 -4.86
CA VAL A 21 -18.05 -4.81 -5.97
C VAL A 21 -16.64 -5.37 -5.80
N TRP A 22 -16.09 -5.34 -4.59
CA TRP A 22 -14.79 -5.93 -4.30
C TRP A 22 -14.74 -7.43 -4.61
N GLN A 23 -15.76 -8.19 -4.19
CA GLN A 23 -15.88 -9.63 -4.48
C GLN A 23 -15.95 -9.91 -5.98
N VAL A 24 -16.83 -9.19 -6.71
CA VAL A 24 -16.96 -9.34 -8.17
C VAL A 24 -15.65 -9.02 -8.86
N SER A 25 -15.00 -7.91 -8.52
CA SER A 25 -13.72 -7.53 -9.12
C SER A 25 -12.60 -8.55 -8.83
N THR A 26 -12.60 -9.14 -7.62
CA THR A 26 -11.64 -10.19 -7.24
C THR A 26 -11.89 -11.46 -8.03
N ALA A 27 -13.15 -11.90 -8.16
CA ALA A 27 -13.51 -13.06 -8.96
C ALA A 27 -13.11 -12.88 -10.42
N VAL A 28 -13.40 -11.72 -11.01
CA VAL A 28 -12.97 -11.36 -12.37
C VAL A 28 -11.45 -11.38 -12.49
N GLY A 29 -10.73 -10.81 -11.52
CA GLY A 29 -9.26 -10.81 -11.50
C GLY A 29 -8.66 -12.20 -11.46
N ILE A 30 -9.21 -13.11 -10.66
CA ILE A 30 -8.76 -14.52 -10.60
C ILE A 30 -9.03 -15.24 -11.93
N LEU A 31 -10.23 -15.08 -12.50
CA LEU A 31 -10.64 -15.76 -13.73
C LEU A 31 -9.88 -15.26 -14.96
N LEU A 32 -9.64 -13.96 -15.06
CA LEU A 32 -8.91 -13.37 -16.19
C LEU A 32 -7.40 -13.45 -15.99
N GLY A 33 -6.91 -13.38 -14.76
CA GLY A 33 -5.48 -13.38 -14.45
C GLY A 33 -4.75 -14.65 -14.91
N THR A 34 -5.42 -15.80 -14.91
CA THR A 34 -4.86 -17.07 -15.43
C THR A 34 -4.72 -17.09 -16.95
N GLN A 35 -5.44 -16.21 -17.66
CA GLN A 35 -5.42 -16.11 -19.11
C GLN A 35 -4.40 -15.08 -19.61
N VAL A 36 -3.78 -14.31 -18.70
CA VAL A 36 -2.82 -13.26 -19.06
C VAL A 36 -1.45 -13.87 -19.36
N PRO A 37 -0.85 -13.55 -20.52
CA PRO A 37 0.52 -13.98 -20.85
C PRO A 37 1.55 -13.50 -19.81
N PRO A 38 2.51 -14.34 -19.39
CA PRO A 38 3.55 -13.94 -18.43
C PRO A 38 4.38 -12.72 -18.87
N GLU A 39 4.54 -12.51 -20.18
CA GLU A 39 5.29 -11.39 -20.78
C GLU A 39 4.70 -10.01 -20.49
N TRP A 40 3.45 -9.91 -20.04
CA TRP A 40 2.81 -8.62 -19.71
C TRP A 40 3.28 -8.07 -18.36
N GLY A 41 4.00 -8.85 -17.54
CA GLY A 41 4.58 -8.37 -16.30
C GLY A 41 3.54 -7.93 -15.25
N LEU A 42 2.42 -8.65 -15.16
CA LEU A 42 1.34 -8.31 -14.22
C LEU A 42 1.82 -8.25 -12.75
N ASP A 43 2.84 -9.03 -12.40
CA ASP A 43 3.48 -9.01 -11.08
C ASP A 43 4.09 -7.63 -10.74
N PHE A 44 4.57 -6.90 -11.75
CA PHE A 44 5.09 -5.55 -11.59
C PHE A 44 3.97 -4.51 -11.40
N THR A 45 2.76 -4.78 -11.90
CA THR A 45 1.62 -3.86 -11.78
C THR A 45 1.23 -3.61 -10.33
N LEU A 46 1.36 -4.63 -9.48
CA LEU A 46 1.15 -4.50 -8.04
C LEU A 46 2.13 -3.49 -7.42
N ALA A 47 3.42 -3.66 -7.69
CA ALA A 47 4.46 -2.75 -7.20
C ALA A 47 4.23 -1.32 -7.70
N LEU A 48 3.87 -1.15 -8.98
CA LEU A 48 3.56 0.15 -9.56
C LEU A 48 2.35 0.82 -8.92
N THR A 49 1.31 0.06 -8.57
CA THR A 49 0.12 0.58 -7.87
C THR A 49 0.50 1.13 -6.50
N PHE A 50 1.32 0.40 -5.73
CA PHE A 50 1.83 0.89 -4.45
C PHE A 50 2.67 2.15 -4.60
N ILE A 51 3.57 2.19 -5.60
CA ILE A 51 4.37 3.38 -5.90
C ILE A 51 3.45 4.56 -6.26
N GLY A 52 2.46 4.36 -7.10
CA GLY A 52 1.50 5.40 -7.52
C GLY A 52 0.67 5.97 -6.36
N ILE A 53 0.43 5.18 -5.31
CA ILE A 53 -0.24 5.65 -4.08
C ILE A 53 0.76 6.36 -3.14
N VAL A 54 1.94 5.78 -2.95
CA VAL A 54 2.92 6.27 -1.98
C VAL A 54 3.58 7.55 -2.44
N VAL A 55 4.06 7.63 -3.69
CA VAL A 55 4.79 8.80 -4.22
C VAL A 55 4.06 10.13 -3.99
N PRO A 56 2.78 10.31 -4.34
CA PRO A 56 2.07 11.57 -4.10
C PRO A 56 1.81 11.86 -2.61
N SER A 57 1.93 10.86 -1.73
CA SER A 57 1.83 11.06 -0.27
C SER A 57 3.14 11.60 0.35
N LEU A 58 4.28 11.47 -0.33
CA LEU A 58 5.60 11.93 0.13
C LEU A 58 5.78 13.44 -0.06
N LYS A 59 5.09 14.24 0.75
CA LYS A 59 5.05 15.71 0.60
C LYS A 59 6.17 16.45 1.32
N ASP A 60 6.86 15.82 2.26
CA ASP A 60 7.86 16.48 3.08
C ASP A 60 9.11 15.63 3.34
N ARG A 61 10.19 16.31 3.73
CA ARG A 61 11.52 15.70 3.88
C ARG A 61 11.54 14.46 4.79
N PRO A 62 10.94 14.46 6.00
CA PRO A 62 10.88 13.27 6.84
C PRO A 62 10.26 12.06 6.12
N ASN A 63 9.11 12.23 5.46
CA ASN A 63 8.43 11.14 4.77
C ASN A 63 9.25 10.63 3.56
N THR A 64 9.83 11.53 2.77
CA THR A 64 10.67 11.13 1.63
C THR A 64 11.91 10.36 2.09
N MET A 65 12.59 10.83 3.14
CA MET A 65 13.79 10.16 3.66
C MET A 65 13.45 8.81 4.33
N ALA A 66 12.30 8.71 4.99
CA ALA A 66 11.79 7.44 5.51
C ALA A 66 11.56 6.43 4.37
N ALA A 67 10.90 6.86 3.28
CA ALA A 67 10.65 6.00 2.12
C ALA A 67 11.95 5.57 1.42
N LEU A 68 12.90 6.49 1.22
CA LEU A 68 14.20 6.19 0.60
C LEU A 68 15.03 5.22 1.43
N SER A 69 15.11 5.45 2.74
CA SER A 69 15.87 4.57 3.64
C SER A 69 15.26 3.17 3.74
N ALA A 70 13.93 3.07 3.83
CA ALA A 70 13.23 1.78 3.77
C ALA A 70 13.47 1.06 2.44
N GLY A 71 13.35 1.76 1.30
CA GLY A 71 13.59 1.19 -0.01
C GLY A 71 15.04 0.69 -0.18
N LEU A 72 16.02 1.47 0.27
CA LEU A 72 17.43 1.08 0.21
C LEU A 72 17.70 -0.17 1.05
N VAL A 73 17.20 -0.22 2.29
CA VAL A 73 17.36 -1.40 3.15
C VAL A 73 16.66 -2.60 2.56
N ALA A 74 15.46 -2.44 1.97
CA ALA A 74 14.75 -3.54 1.34
C ALA A 74 15.56 -4.18 0.20
N VAL A 75 16.24 -3.36 -0.61
CA VAL A 75 17.12 -3.85 -1.70
C VAL A 75 18.37 -4.53 -1.15
N LEU A 76 19.04 -3.91 -0.18
CA LEU A 76 20.26 -4.47 0.41
C LEU A 76 20.01 -5.77 1.19
N ALA A 77 18.85 -5.88 1.83
CA ALA A 77 18.45 -7.00 2.66
C ALA A 77 17.62 -8.06 1.89
N PHE A 78 17.52 -7.96 0.57
CA PHE A 78 16.70 -8.85 -0.26
C PHE A 78 17.09 -10.33 -0.14
N SER A 79 18.36 -10.63 0.12
CA SER A 79 18.87 -12.00 0.24
C SER A 79 18.53 -12.70 1.56
N LEU A 80 17.95 -12.00 2.55
CA LEU A 80 17.64 -12.61 3.84
C LEU A 80 16.42 -13.56 3.74
N PRO A 81 16.48 -14.74 4.39
CA PRO A 81 15.35 -15.65 4.47
C PRO A 81 14.20 -15.08 5.32
N TYR A 82 13.01 -15.68 5.20
CA TYR A 82 11.82 -15.37 6.02
C TYR A 82 11.28 -13.93 5.92
N LYS A 83 11.56 -13.22 4.81
CA LYS A 83 11.13 -11.81 4.62
C LYS A 83 11.69 -10.85 5.69
N LEU A 84 12.80 -11.21 6.35
CA LEU A 84 13.46 -10.34 7.33
C LEU A 84 13.91 -9.02 6.72
N GLY A 85 14.27 -9.00 5.43
CA GLY A 85 14.59 -7.75 4.73
C GLY A 85 13.45 -6.73 4.73
N LEU A 86 12.19 -7.17 4.66
CA LEU A 86 11.02 -6.27 4.76
C LEU A 86 10.82 -5.76 6.19
N MET A 87 11.08 -6.60 7.20
CA MET A 87 11.02 -6.18 8.61
C MET A 87 12.10 -5.14 8.91
N LEU A 88 13.33 -5.35 8.43
CA LEU A 88 14.42 -4.38 8.58
C LEU A 88 14.09 -3.07 7.87
N ALA A 89 13.63 -3.13 6.62
CA ALA A 89 13.24 -1.96 5.85
C ALA A 89 12.17 -1.10 6.55
N THR A 90 11.12 -1.75 7.08
CA THR A 90 10.05 -1.05 7.80
C THR A 90 10.55 -0.42 9.09
N LEU A 91 11.34 -1.14 9.90
CA LEU A 91 11.94 -0.59 11.11
C LEU A 91 12.87 0.59 10.83
N THR A 92 13.72 0.50 9.80
CA THR A 92 14.60 1.60 9.40
C THR A 92 13.81 2.81 8.92
N GLY A 93 12.80 2.61 8.07
CA GLY A 93 11.96 3.71 7.58
C GLY A 93 11.26 4.46 8.71
N ILE A 94 10.66 3.73 9.67
CA ILE A 94 10.02 4.31 10.86
C ILE A 94 11.04 5.09 11.68
N ALA A 95 12.20 4.50 11.97
CA ALA A 95 13.24 5.15 12.78
C ALA A 95 13.73 6.46 12.14
N VAL A 96 14.02 6.45 10.83
CA VAL A 96 14.46 7.65 10.09
C VAL A 96 13.37 8.70 10.02
N GLY A 97 12.13 8.31 9.73
CA GLY A 97 10.98 9.22 9.65
C GLY A 97 10.74 9.93 10.98
N VAL A 98 10.62 9.17 12.07
CA VAL A 98 10.41 9.71 13.43
C VAL A 98 11.57 10.62 13.85
N TRP A 99 12.81 10.22 13.57
CA TRP A 99 13.98 11.01 13.93
C TRP A 99 14.02 12.36 13.19
N LEU A 100 13.70 12.38 11.90
CA LEU A 100 13.67 13.62 11.12
C LEU A 100 12.46 14.49 11.45
N GLU A 101 11.30 13.89 11.72
CA GLU A 101 10.11 14.62 12.14
C GLU A 101 10.33 15.32 13.48
N ASN A 102 11.00 14.66 14.43
CA ASN A 102 11.37 15.24 15.72
C ASN A 102 12.40 16.38 15.61
N ARG A 103 13.17 16.47 14.52
CA ARG A 103 14.12 17.56 14.25
C ARG A 103 13.51 18.75 13.51
N LYS A 104 12.33 18.56 12.93
CA LYS A 104 11.58 19.60 12.20
C LYS A 104 10.72 20.45 13.15
N LYS A 105 10.38 19.89 14.32
CA LYS A 105 9.83 20.60 15.48
C LYS A 105 10.92 21.38 16.19
#